data_AF-A0A379EXT7-F1
#
_entry.id   AF-A0A379EXT7-F1
#
_cell.length_a   1.000
_cell.length_b   1.000
_cell.length_c   1.000
_cell.angle_alpha   90.00
_cell.angle_beta   90.00
_cell.angle_gamma   90.00
#
_symmetry.space_group_name_H-M   'P 1'
#
loop_
_entity.id
_entity.type
_entity.pdbx_description
1 polymer ?
#
loop_
_entity_poly.entity_id
_entity_poly.type
_entity_poly.pdbx_seq_one_letter_code
_entity_poly.pdbx_strand_id
1 'polypeptide(L)'
;MEGAIDRLFKSCVLAYFANSCMIFSEEVQAFVEYLIPDTDADGSNEALYAQNAAIALAYCIRFTKEQNADFIHYCALKIFETIDVMAFDISDNERSNILVLQETETQKRIIKLIDAMPNNFDFNEIEALKETIAQFSID
;
A
#
# COMPACT_ATOMS: atom_id res chain seq x y z
N MET A 1 -9.49 -19.11 17.85
CA MET A 1 -10.42 -18.13 18.45
C MET A 1 -10.03 -16.79 17.87
N GLU A 2 -10.87 -16.20 17.01
CA GLU A 2 -10.52 -14.99 16.26
C GLU A 2 -10.30 -13.82 17.25
N GLY A 3 -9.25 -13.03 17.06
CA GLY A 3 -8.87 -11.93 17.96
C GLY A 3 -9.89 -10.79 17.93
N ALA A 4 -9.94 -9.97 18.98
CA ALA A 4 -10.80 -8.78 19.00
C ALA A 4 -10.43 -7.77 17.91
N ILE A 5 -9.13 -7.66 17.59
CA ILE A 5 -8.60 -6.82 16.51
C ILE A 5 -9.01 -7.38 15.13
N ASP A 6 -8.90 -8.70 14.92
CA ASP A 6 -9.35 -9.34 13.67
C ASP A 6 -10.83 -9.11 13.42
N ARG A 7 -11.68 -9.23 14.46
CA ARG A 7 -13.11 -8.96 14.35
C ARG A 7 -13.40 -7.48 14.04
N LEU A 8 -12.70 -6.55 14.70
CA LEU A 8 -12.87 -5.13 14.45
C LEU A 8 -12.47 -4.77 13.01
N PHE A 9 -11.30 -5.26 12.57
CA PHE A 9 -10.80 -5.07 11.21
C PHE A 9 -11.79 -5.64 10.18
N LYS A 10 -12.29 -6.86 10.40
CA LYS A 10 -13.27 -7.49 9.52
C LYS A 10 -14.60 -6.75 9.49
N SER A 11 -15.08 -6.24 10.61
CA SER A 11 -16.33 -5.47 10.69
C SER A 11 -16.22 -4.09 10.04
N CYS A 12 -15.10 -3.40 10.22
CA CYS A 12 -14.80 -2.14 9.55
C CYS A 12 -14.61 -2.33 8.05
N VAL A 13 -13.89 -3.37 7.63
CA VAL A 13 -13.76 -3.80 6.24
C VAL A 13 -15.15 -4.09 5.66
N LEU A 14 -15.96 -4.97 6.25
CA LEU A 14 -17.27 -5.35 5.70
C LEU A 14 -18.27 -4.18 5.59
N ALA A 15 -18.32 -3.28 6.57
CA ALA A 15 -19.23 -2.14 6.55
C ALA A 15 -18.83 -1.09 5.49
N TYR A 16 -17.53 -0.88 5.29
CA TYR A 16 -17.01 0.06 4.29
C TYR A 16 -16.99 -0.57 2.88
N PHE A 17 -16.72 -1.87 2.79
CA PHE A 17 -16.71 -2.65 1.55
C PHE A 17 -18.11 -2.88 0.97
N ALA A 18 -19.14 -3.08 1.78
CA ALA A 18 -20.50 -3.25 1.27
C ALA A 18 -20.97 -2.04 0.41
N ASN A 19 -20.43 -0.84 0.66
CA ASN A 19 -20.67 0.36 -0.15
C ASN A 19 -19.62 0.59 -1.26
N SER A 20 -18.44 -0.03 -1.19
CA SER A 20 -17.33 0.19 -2.14
C SER A 20 -17.00 -1.01 -3.05
N CYS A 21 -17.65 -2.17 -2.87
CA CYS A 21 -17.67 -3.31 -3.81
C CYS A 21 -18.26 -2.98 -5.20
N MET A 22 -18.47 -1.70 -5.52
CA MET A 22 -18.89 -1.18 -6.81
C MET A 22 -17.78 -0.49 -7.63
N ILE A 23 -16.52 -0.37 -7.17
CA ILE A 23 -15.66 0.72 -7.70
C ILE A 23 -14.55 0.29 -8.69
N PHE A 24 -14.11 -0.97 -8.75
CA PHE A 24 -13.09 -1.38 -9.74
C PHE A 24 -13.62 -2.41 -10.72
N SER A 25 -13.93 -1.96 -11.95
CA SER A 25 -14.25 -2.84 -13.06
C SER A 25 -13.03 -3.66 -13.48
N GLU A 26 -13.27 -4.77 -14.18
CA GLU A 26 -12.19 -5.55 -14.82
C GLU A 26 -11.32 -4.67 -15.73
N GLU A 27 -11.91 -3.62 -16.32
CA GLU A 27 -11.20 -2.63 -17.13
C GLU A 27 -10.17 -1.83 -16.32
N VAL A 28 -10.48 -1.43 -15.09
CA VAL A 28 -9.50 -0.70 -14.24
C VAL A 28 -8.37 -1.61 -13.82
N GLN A 29 -8.66 -2.88 -13.48
CA GLN A 29 -7.62 -3.85 -13.17
C GLN A 29 -6.72 -4.07 -14.39
N ALA A 30 -7.29 -4.31 -15.57
CA ALA A 30 -6.54 -4.49 -16.81
C ALA A 30 -5.71 -3.25 -17.17
N PHE A 31 -6.23 -2.04 -16.91
CA PHE A 31 -5.50 -0.80 -17.12
C PHE A 31 -4.28 -0.69 -16.20
N VAL A 32 -4.43 -0.98 -14.90
CA VAL A 32 -3.29 -0.95 -13.96
C VAL A 32 -2.25 -2.01 -14.33
N GLU A 33 -2.68 -3.21 -14.70
CA GLU A 33 -1.76 -4.28 -15.15
C GLU A 33 -1.03 -3.89 -16.44
N TYR A 34 -1.68 -3.16 -17.36
CA TYR A 34 -1.06 -2.61 -18.57
C TYR A 34 -0.03 -1.51 -18.28
N LEU A 35 -0.16 -0.77 -17.18
CA LEU A 35 0.79 0.28 -16.78
C LEU A 35 2.08 -0.26 -16.16
N ILE A 36 2.16 -1.57 -15.86
CA ILE A 36 3.36 -2.19 -15.30
C ILE A 36 4.48 -2.13 -16.35
N PRO A 37 5.57 -1.37 -16.11
CA PRO A 37 6.68 -1.29 -17.05
C PRO A 37 7.38 -2.65 -17.24
N ASP A 38 7.87 -2.88 -18.46
CA ASP A 38 8.72 -4.01 -18.79
C ASP A 38 10.18 -3.70 -18.40
N THR A 39 10.59 -4.21 -17.24
CA THR A 39 11.93 -3.95 -16.70
C THR A 39 13.02 -4.83 -17.32
N ASP A 40 12.65 -5.82 -18.14
CA ASP A 40 13.61 -6.51 -19.00
C ASP A 40 14.00 -5.62 -20.20
N ALA A 41 13.10 -4.72 -20.62
CA ALA A 41 13.37 -3.73 -21.67
C ALA A 41 14.02 -2.45 -21.14
N ASP A 42 13.63 -1.98 -19.95
CA ASP A 42 14.22 -0.83 -19.25
C ASP A 42 14.55 -1.19 -17.78
N GLY A 43 15.82 -1.52 -17.54
CA GLY A 43 16.33 -1.87 -16.22
C GLY A 43 16.74 -0.69 -15.34
N SER A 44 16.32 0.54 -15.67
CA SER A 44 16.59 1.71 -14.82
C SER A 44 15.91 1.57 -13.45
N ASN A 45 16.51 2.21 -12.43
CA ASN A 45 15.94 2.22 -11.09
C ASN A 45 14.54 2.85 -11.10
N GLU A 46 14.32 3.89 -11.91
CA GLU A 46 13.02 4.53 -12.10
C GLU A 46 11.96 3.58 -12.68
N ALA A 47 12.33 2.76 -13.67
CA ALA A 47 11.43 1.75 -14.22
C ALA A 47 11.10 0.66 -13.18
N LEU A 48 12.06 0.25 -12.36
CA LEU A 48 11.85 -0.67 -11.24
C LEU A 48 10.93 -0.08 -10.16
N TYR A 49 11.10 1.20 -9.80
CA TYR A 49 10.23 1.89 -8.86
C TYR A 49 8.79 1.98 -9.38
N ALA A 50 8.63 2.36 -10.66
CA ALA A 50 7.33 2.44 -11.31
C ALA A 50 6.65 1.07 -11.41
N GLN A 51 7.41 0.01 -11.71
CA GLN A 51 6.92 -1.38 -11.73
C GLN A 51 6.42 -1.82 -10.36
N ASN A 52 7.21 -1.62 -9.31
CA ASN A 52 6.81 -2.00 -7.96
C ASN A 52 5.56 -1.22 -7.49
N ALA A 53 5.46 0.07 -7.80
CA ALA A 53 4.28 0.88 -7.49
C ALA A 53 3.02 0.38 -8.23
N ALA A 54 3.13 0.06 -9.53
CA ALA A 54 2.01 -0.45 -10.32
C ALA A 54 1.54 -1.83 -9.82
N ILE A 55 2.47 -2.73 -9.49
CA ILE A 55 2.14 -4.05 -8.92
C ILE A 55 1.49 -3.92 -7.54
N ALA A 56 2.03 -3.06 -6.66
CA ALA A 56 1.44 -2.79 -5.35
C ALA A 56 0.00 -2.28 -5.46
N LEU A 57 -0.26 -1.36 -6.41
CA LEU A 57 -1.60 -0.87 -6.71
C LEU A 57 -2.53 -2.00 -7.21
N ALA A 58 -2.04 -2.88 -8.09
CA ALA A 58 -2.80 -4.02 -8.56
C ALA A 58 -3.21 -4.96 -7.41
N TYR A 59 -2.31 -5.19 -6.44
CA TYR A 59 -2.63 -5.96 -5.24
C TYR A 59 -3.67 -5.28 -4.35
N CYS A 60 -3.60 -3.95 -4.17
CA CYS A 60 -4.64 -3.21 -3.45
C CYS A 60 -6.02 -3.37 -4.11
N ILE A 61 -6.09 -3.31 -5.45
CA ILE A 61 -7.33 -3.54 -6.20
C ILE A 61 -7.83 -4.99 -6.02
N ARG A 62 -6.93 -5.99 -6.13
CA ARG A 62 -7.30 -7.40 -5.90
C ARG A 62 -7.76 -7.67 -4.48
N PHE A 63 -7.14 -7.05 -3.47
CA PHE A 63 -7.64 -7.09 -2.10
C PHE A 63 -9.08 -6.57 -2.03
N THR A 64 -9.38 -5.45 -2.71
CA THR A 64 -10.73 -4.89 -2.69
C THR A 64 -11.79 -5.79 -3.32
N LYS A 65 -11.38 -6.61 -4.30
CA LYS A 65 -12.27 -7.54 -5.00
C LYS A 65 -12.44 -8.86 -4.26
N GLU A 66 -11.33 -9.43 -3.79
CA GLU A 66 -11.26 -10.81 -3.30
C GLU A 66 -11.24 -10.91 -1.77
N GLN A 67 -10.98 -9.81 -1.07
CA GLN A 67 -10.87 -9.74 0.40
C GLN A 67 -9.82 -10.71 0.97
N ASN A 68 -8.82 -11.09 0.17
CA ASN A 68 -7.70 -11.90 0.63
C ASN A 68 -6.56 -10.99 1.15
N ALA A 69 -6.28 -11.11 2.45
CA ALA A 69 -5.22 -10.36 3.13
C ALA A 69 -3.81 -10.61 2.56
N ASP A 70 -3.59 -11.74 1.86
CA ASP A 70 -2.32 -12.02 1.18
C ASP A 70 -1.95 -10.90 0.19
N PHE A 71 -2.92 -10.29 -0.47
CA PHE A 71 -2.66 -9.19 -1.40
C PHE A 71 -2.13 -7.93 -0.68
N ILE A 72 -2.58 -7.65 0.54
CA ILE A 72 -2.00 -6.55 1.33
C ILE A 72 -0.57 -6.89 1.77
N HIS A 73 -0.30 -8.16 2.09
CA HIS A 73 1.06 -8.61 2.36
C HIS A 73 1.96 -8.45 1.13
N TYR A 74 1.50 -8.83 -0.06
CA TYR A 74 2.26 -8.67 -1.31
C TYR A 74 2.48 -7.21 -1.69
N CYS A 75 1.52 -6.33 -1.40
CA CYS A 75 1.70 -4.89 -1.51
C CYS A 75 2.86 -4.40 -0.63
N ALA A 76 2.90 -4.81 0.64
CA ALA A 76 4.00 -4.47 1.55
C ALA A 76 5.36 -5.00 1.07
N LEU A 77 5.42 -6.20 0.48
CA LEU A 77 6.66 -6.74 -0.09
C LEU A 77 7.21 -5.84 -1.23
N LYS A 78 6.35 -5.28 -2.08
CA LYS A 78 6.78 -4.37 -3.16
C LYS A 78 7.37 -3.06 -2.65
N ILE A 79 6.94 -2.59 -1.48
CA ILE A 79 7.56 -1.45 -0.80
C ILE A 79 8.98 -1.81 -0.37
N PHE A 80 9.18 -2.97 0.26
CA PHE A 80 10.52 -3.40 0.69
C PHE A 80 11.46 -3.67 -0.48
N GLU A 81 10.99 -4.30 -1.55
CA GLU A 81 11.77 -4.46 -2.79
C GLU A 81 12.19 -3.11 -3.38
N THR A 82 11.35 -2.09 -3.28
CA THR A 82 11.69 -0.72 -3.72
C THR A 82 12.80 -0.12 -2.86
N ILE A 83 12.73 -0.31 -1.54
CA ILE A 83 13.78 0.11 -0.60
C ILE A 83 15.10 -0.61 -0.90
N ASP A 84 15.04 -1.90 -1.22
CA ASP A 84 16.23 -2.68 -1.60
C ASP A 84 16.88 -2.11 -2.86
N VAL A 85 16.11 -1.75 -3.89
CA VAL A 85 16.64 -1.10 -5.11
C VAL A 85 17.25 0.28 -4.77
N MET A 86 16.58 1.08 -3.94
CA MET A 86 17.11 2.39 -3.50
C MET A 86 18.41 2.26 -2.71
N ALA A 87 18.54 1.21 -1.90
CA ALA A 87 19.72 0.97 -1.10
C ALA A 87 20.83 0.29 -1.91
N PHE A 88 20.52 -0.47 -2.95
CA PHE A 88 21.50 -1.20 -3.77
C PHE A 88 22.48 -0.27 -4.49
N ASP A 89 22.03 0.92 -4.89
CA ASP A 89 22.86 1.91 -5.61
C ASP A 89 23.95 2.53 -4.71
N ILE A 90 23.93 2.23 -3.41
CA ILE A 90 24.82 2.77 -2.40
C ILE A 90 25.43 1.57 -1.68
N SER A 91 26.74 1.37 -1.79
CA SER A 91 27.45 0.19 -1.26
C SER A 91 27.53 0.13 0.28
N ASP A 92 26.44 0.41 0.98
CA ASP A 92 26.35 0.58 2.42
C ASP A 92 25.09 -0.09 2.98
N ASN A 93 25.24 -1.33 3.46
CA ASN A 93 24.18 -2.11 4.09
C ASN A 93 23.54 -1.41 5.30
N GLU A 94 24.22 -0.44 5.95
CA GLU A 94 23.63 0.32 7.04
C GLU A 94 22.47 1.21 6.55
N ARG A 95 22.55 1.70 5.31
CA ARG A 95 21.52 2.59 4.74
C ARG A 95 20.23 1.84 4.37
N SER A 96 20.31 0.61 3.86
CA SER A 96 19.13 -0.25 3.64
C SER A 96 18.35 -0.43 4.94
N ASN A 97 19.03 -0.79 6.03
CA ASN A 97 18.41 -0.95 7.35
C ASN A 97 17.75 0.34 7.85
N ILE A 98 18.39 1.50 7.63
CA ILE A 98 17.82 2.80 7.99
C ILE A 98 16.53 3.07 7.22
N LEU A 99 16.53 2.85 5.89
CA LEU A 99 15.36 3.07 5.04
C LEU A 99 14.21 2.13 5.41
N VAL A 100 14.49 0.85 5.67
CA VAL A 100 13.48 -0.12 6.15
C VAL A 100 12.89 0.32 7.49
N LEU A 101 13.71 0.81 8.43
CA LEU A 101 13.24 1.32 9.71
C LEU A 101 12.37 2.57 9.54
N GLN A 102 12.78 3.53 8.70
CA GLN A 102 12.02 4.74 8.40
C GLN A 102 10.66 4.39 7.81
N GLU A 103 10.61 3.51 6.81
CA GLU A 103 9.35 3.07 6.20
C GLU A 103 8.46 2.34 7.21
N THR A 104 9.04 1.46 8.03
CA THR A 104 8.30 0.75 9.07
C THR A 104 7.67 1.70 10.07
N GLU A 105 8.38 2.76 10.48
CA GLU A 105 7.83 3.79 11.38
C GLU A 105 6.75 4.63 10.71
N THR A 106 6.90 4.96 9.42
CA THR A 106 5.86 5.63 8.62
C THR A 106 4.60 4.78 8.56
N GLN A 107 4.70 3.48 8.22
CA GLN A 107 3.55 2.57 8.19
C GLN A 107 2.87 2.45 9.56
N LYS A 108 3.64 2.31 10.65
CA LYS A 108 3.08 2.32 12.02
C LYS A 108 2.34 3.62 12.34
N ARG A 109 2.87 4.77 11.89
CA ARG A 109 2.21 6.06 12.08
C ARG A 109 0.88 6.12 11.33
N ILE A 110 0.84 5.65 10.08
CA ILE A 110 -0.38 5.59 9.28
C ILE A 110 -1.42 4.69 9.95
N ILE A 111 -1.03 3.50 10.42
CA ILE A 111 -1.94 2.57 11.12
C ILE A 111 -2.56 3.24 12.36
N LYS A 112 -1.77 3.98 13.15
CA LYS A 112 -2.30 4.71 14.32
C LYS A 112 -3.31 5.79 13.93
N LEU A 113 -3.14 6.46 12.79
CA LEU A 113 -4.11 7.44 12.30
C LEU A 113 -5.41 6.76 11.90
N ILE A 114 -5.32 5.62 11.20
CA ILE A 114 -6.49 4.82 10.80
C ILE A 114 -7.23 4.29 12.04
N ASP A 115 -6.51 3.76 13.03
CA ASP A 115 -7.09 3.25 14.29
C ASP A 115 -7.77 4.36 15.12
N ALA A 116 -7.30 5.61 14.99
CA ALA A 116 -7.91 6.77 15.62
C ALA A 116 -9.13 7.33 14.87
N MET A 117 -9.44 6.82 13.67
CA MET A 117 -10.61 7.29 12.92
C MET A 117 -11.91 6.88 13.60
N PRO A 118 -12.95 7.73 13.60
CA PRO A 118 -14.25 7.37 14.13
C PRO A 118 -14.89 6.26 13.29
N ASN A 119 -15.63 5.34 13.92
CA ASN A 119 -16.27 4.21 13.23
C ASN A 119 -17.27 4.62 12.13
N ASN A 120 -17.71 5.88 12.12
CA ASN A 120 -18.68 6.45 11.17
C ASN A 120 -18.07 7.59 10.34
N PHE A 121 -16.79 7.49 10.03
CA PHE A 121 -16.06 8.49 9.25
C PHE A 121 -16.70 8.78 7.89
N ASP A 122 -16.60 10.03 7.46
CA ASP A 122 -17.13 10.58 6.22
C ASP A 122 -16.01 10.88 5.21
N PHE A 123 -16.41 11.44 4.06
CA PHE A 123 -15.49 11.78 2.99
C PHE A 123 -14.44 12.84 3.40
N ASN A 124 -14.82 13.83 4.21
CA ASN A 124 -13.90 14.89 4.64
C ASN A 124 -12.81 14.32 5.57
N GLU A 125 -13.18 13.37 6.43
CA GLU A 125 -12.24 12.70 7.33
C GLU A 125 -11.24 11.84 6.54
N ILE A 126 -11.64 11.26 5.41
CA ILE A 126 -10.75 10.53 4.49
C ILE A 126 -9.82 11.49 3.75
N GLU A 127 -10.32 12.61 3.24
CA GLU A 127 -9.47 13.60 2.57
C GLU A 127 -8.45 14.19 3.54
N ALA A 128 -8.84 14.51 4.78
CA ALA A 128 -7.92 14.97 5.81
C ALA A 128 -6.84 13.92 6.15
N LEU A 129 -7.20 12.63 6.16
CA LEU A 129 -6.22 11.55 6.31
C LEU A 129 -5.25 11.52 5.13
N LYS A 130 -5.73 11.59 3.88
CA LYS A 130 -4.88 11.61 2.68
C LYS A 130 -3.90 12.79 2.70
N GLU A 131 -4.38 13.99 3.04
CA GLU A 131 -3.55 15.18 3.17
C GLU A 131 -2.48 15.00 4.26
N THR A 132 -2.84 14.37 5.39
CA THR A 132 -1.89 14.08 6.47
C THR A 132 -0.83 13.08 6.02
N ILE A 133 -1.21 12.00 5.34
CA ILE A 133 -0.28 10.98 4.83
C ILE A 133 0.66 11.59 3.78
N ALA A 134 0.16 12.46 2.91
CA ALA A 134 0.96 13.14 1.89
C ALA A 134 2.07 14.04 2.47
N GLN A 135 1.97 14.42 3.76
CA GLN A 135 3.00 15.18 4.47
C GLN A 135 4.11 14.29 5.05
N PHE A 136 4.00 12.95 4.98
CA PHE A 136 4.99 12.02 5.54
C PHE A 136 6.18 11.76 4.61
N SER A 137 6.45 12.67 3.67
CA SER A 137 7.58 12.57 2.75
C SER A 137 8.83 12.03 3.44
N ILE A 138 9.41 11.01 2.83
CA ILE A 138 10.74 10.54 3.16
C ILE A 138 11.70 11.57 2.52
N ASP A 139 12.41 12.32 3.37
CA ASP A 139 13.54 13.17 2.98
C ASP A 139 14.71 12.33 2.44
#